data_AF-A0A929V343-F1
#
_entry.id   AF-A0A929V343-F1
#
_cell.length_a   1.000
_cell.length_b   1.000
_cell.length_c   1.000
_cell.angle_alpha   90.00
_cell.angle_beta   90.00
_cell.angle_gamma   90.00
#
_symmetry.space_group_name_H-M   'P 1'
#
loop_
_entity.id
_entity.type
_entity.pdbx_description
1 polymer ?
#
loop_
_entity_poly.entity_id
_entity_poly.type
_entity_poly.pdbx_seq_one_letter_code
_entity_poly.pdbx_strand_id
1 'polypeptide(L)'
;MNRIDGFELKEIIGSYGLSNLVFDKFKQVEPDTALYIFHDNGDVKYCLIVADFLDDNIEFPCDFRFDYYSDALVRFKATYAFSYVKNAKKRAVGYVDDNHYRTVANNGDVCMLFTIEGLEL
;
A
#
# COMPACT_ATOMS: atom_id res chain seq x y z
N MET A 1 -5.22 1.32 14.40
CA MET A 1 -5.44 2.01 13.12
C MET A 1 -6.91 1.88 12.67
N ASN A 2 -7.52 2.91 12.07
CA ASN A 2 -8.86 2.81 11.47
C ASN A 2 -8.77 2.32 10.02
N ARG A 3 -9.68 1.44 9.60
CA ARG A 3 -9.73 0.97 8.21
C ARG A 3 -10.15 2.11 7.27
N ILE A 4 -9.43 2.25 6.16
CA ILE A 4 -9.76 3.15 5.05
C ILE A 4 -11.07 2.68 4.41
N ASP A 5 -12.00 3.61 4.20
CA ASP A 5 -13.27 3.28 3.57
C ASP A 5 -13.11 2.95 2.08
N GLY A 6 -14.11 2.27 1.50
CA GLY A 6 -14.01 1.78 0.12
C GLY A 6 -13.98 2.87 -0.95
N PHE A 7 -14.48 4.08 -0.67
CA PHE A 7 -14.42 5.20 -1.61
C PHE A 7 -13.01 5.81 -1.58
N GLU A 8 -12.50 6.09 -0.39
CA GLU A 8 -11.14 6.60 -0.23
C GLU A 8 -10.09 5.62 -0.76
N LEU A 9 -10.23 4.32 -0.48
CA LEU A 9 -9.29 3.32 -0.96
C LEU A 9 -9.19 3.34 -2.50
N LYS A 10 -10.32 3.53 -3.20
CA LYS A 10 -10.33 3.67 -4.66
C LYS A 10 -9.65 4.94 -5.13
N GLU A 11 -9.82 6.06 -4.42
CA GLU A 11 -9.10 7.30 -4.74
C GLU A 11 -7.59 7.14 -4.56
N ILE A 12 -7.15 6.48 -3.48
CA ILE A 12 -5.73 6.19 -3.22
C ILE A 12 -5.16 5.30 -4.34
N ILE A 13 -5.79 4.17 -4.65
CA ILE A 13 -5.34 3.28 -5.72
C ILE A 13 -5.34 4.01 -7.08
N GLY A 14 -6.38 4.79 -7.37
CA GLY A 14 -6.46 5.61 -8.58
C GLY A 14 -5.35 6.65 -8.70
N SER A 15 -4.84 7.16 -7.58
CA SER A 15 -3.73 8.11 -7.57
C SER A 15 -2.40 7.49 -8.02
N TYR A 16 -2.24 6.16 -7.93
CA TYR A 16 -1.13 5.41 -8.51
C TYR A 16 -1.35 5.00 -9.97
N GLY A 17 -2.45 5.45 -10.59
CA GLY A 17 -2.77 5.14 -11.99
C GLY A 17 -3.40 3.76 -12.20
N LEU A 18 -3.81 3.08 -11.13
CA LEU A 18 -4.51 1.79 -11.21
C LEU A 18 -6.00 1.98 -10.95
N SER A 19 -6.86 1.41 -11.81
CA SER A 19 -8.32 1.58 -11.72
C SER A 19 -9.10 0.27 -11.71
N ASN A 20 -8.47 -0.85 -12.07
CA ASN A 20 -9.11 -2.14 -12.28
C ASN A 20 -8.57 -3.23 -11.33
N LEU A 21 -8.20 -2.85 -10.10
CA LEU A 21 -7.81 -3.80 -9.08
C LEU A 21 -9.03 -4.39 -8.38
N VAL A 22 -9.02 -5.70 -8.18
CA VAL A 22 -9.98 -6.45 -7.37
C VAL A 22 -9.44 -6.53 -5.95
N PHE A 23 -10.24 -6.09 -4.97
CA PHE A 23 -9.86 -6.17 -3.55
C PHE A 23 -10.02 -7.60 -3.03
N ASP A 24 -8.95 -8.15 -2.47
CA ASP A 24 -8.92 -9.50 -1.91
C ASP A 24 -9.13 -9.50 -0.41
N LYS A 25 -8.27 -8.76 0.30
CA LYS A 25 -8.17 -8.88 1.75
C LYS A 25 -7.63 -7.63 2.40
N PHE A 26 -8.10 -7.39 3.62
CA PHE A 26 -7.52 -6.46 4.57
C PHE A 26 -6.94 -7.26 5.73
N LYS A 27 -5.73 -6.91 6.16
CA LYS A 27 -5.10 -7.49 7.35
C LYS A 27 -4.36 -6.39 8.11
N GLN A 28 -4.76 -6.16 9.36
CA GLN A 28 -3.96 -5.36 10.27
C GLN A 28 -2.84 -6.26 10.81
N VAL A 29 -1.60 -5.86 10.59
CA VAL A 29 -0.41 -6.68 10.90
C VAL A 29 0.34 -6.16 12.11
N GLU A 30 0.17 -4.88 12.46
CA GLU A 30 0.70 -4.22 13.66
C GLU A 30 -0.35 -3.21 14.18
N PRO A 31 -0.20 -2.62 15.37
CA PRO A 31 -1.15 -1.63 15.90
C PRO A 31 -1.38 -0.42 14.96
N ASP A 32 -0.32 -0.05 14.24
CA ASP A 32 -0.15 1.11 13.37
C ASP A 32 0.14 0.74 11.91
N THR A 33 0.13 -0.55 11.55
CA THR A 33 0.34 -1.00 10.16
C THR A 33 -0.78 -1.93 9.70
N ALA A 34 -1.35 -1.66 8.52
CA ALA A 34 -2.23 -2.60 7.82
C ALA A 34 -1.93 -2.73 6.33
N LEU A 35 -2.37 -3.87 5.81
CA LEU A 35 -2.17 -4.29 4.43
C LEU A 35 -3.54 -4.40 3.74
N TYR A 36 -3.62 -3.83 2.54
CA TYR A 36 -4.73 -4.06 1.62
C TYR A 36 -4.19 -4.79 0.41
N ILE A 37 -4.70 -6.00 0.19
CA ILE A 37 -4.25 -6.91 -0.86
C ILE A 37 -5.25 -6.85 -2.01
N PHE A 38 -4.72 -6.82 -3.23
CA PHE A 38 -5.47 -6.79 -4.46
C PHE A 38 -4.84 -7.70 -5.51
N HIS A 39 -5.61 -7.99 -6.56
CA HIS A 39 -5.09 -8.51 -7.82
C HIS A 39 -5.66 -7.77 -9.04
N ASP A 40 -4.98 -7.87 -10.18
CA ASP A 40 -5.51 -7.45 -11.48
C ASP A 40 -6.02 -8.64 -12.31
N ASN A 41 -6.50 -8.36 -13.53
CA ASN A 41 -7.01 -9.39 -14.44
C ASN A 41 -5.94 -10.41 -14.90
N GLY A 42 -4.66 -10.09 -14.71
CA GLY A 42 -3.53 -10.97 -15.00
C GLY A 42 -3.09 -11.81 -13.80
N ASP A 43 -3.84 -11.77 -12.70
CA ASP A 43 -3.48 -12.39 -11.40
C ASP A 43 -2.19 -11.82 -10.79
N VAL A 44 -1.79 -10.61 -11.21
CA VAL A 44 -0.70 -9.88 -10.57
C VAL A 44 -1.19 -9.38 -9.23
N LYS A 45 -0.45 -9.65 -8.15
CA LYS A 45 -0.81 -9.25 -6.79
C LYS A 45 -0.20 -7.91 -6.43
N TYR A 46 -0.99 -7.13 -5.69
CA TYR A 46 -0.60 -5.82 -5.19
C TYR A 46 -0.85 -5.74 -3.68
N CYS A 47 0.00 -4.99 -3.00
CA CYS A 47 -0.16 -4.66 -1.59
C CYS A 47 -0.06 -3.15 -1.39
N LEU A 48 -1.11 -2.54 -0.86
CA LEU A 48 -1.05 -1.21 -0.27
C LEU A 48 -0.70 -1.38 1.20
N ILE A 49 0.50 -0.93 1.60
CA ILE A 49 0.90 -0.81 2.99
C ILE A 49 0.45 0.56 3.49
N VAL A 50 -0.22 0.57 4.63
CA VAL A 50 -0.72 1.77 5.30
C VAL A 50 -0.16 1.77 6.72
N ALA A 51 0.60 2.81 7.07
CA ALA A 51 1.17 2.95 8.41
C ALA A 51 1.42 4.40 8.83
N ASP A 52 1.62 4.65 10.13
CA ASP A 52 1.98 5.98 10.65
C ASP A 52 3.26 6.55 10.00
N PHE A 53 4.21 5.66 9.68
CA PHE A 53 5.45 6.01 9.01
C PHE A 53 5.92 4.88 8.08
N LEU A 54 6.32 5.24 6.86
CA LEU A 54 6.99 4.34 5.91
C LEU A 54 8.22 5.06 5.34
N ASP A 55 9.34 4.36 5.20
CA ASP A 55 10.55 4.88 4.55
C ASP A 55 10.44 4.80 3.01
N ASP A 56 11.08 5.70 2.29
CA ASP A 56 11.12 5.80 0.82
C ASP A 56 12.44 5.26 0.27
N ASN A 57 13.43 5.03 1.14
CA ASN A 57 14.70 4.40 0.81
C ASN A 57 14.56 2.87 0.74
N ILE A 58 13.59 2.39 -0.04
CA ILE A 58 13.37 0.97 -0.28
C ILE A 58 14.06 0.57 -1.59
N GLU A 59 15.06 -0.30 -1.50
CA GLU A 59 15.65 -0.95 -2.68
C GLU A 59 14.82 -2.17 -3.08
N PHE A 60 14.49 -2.28 -4.37
CA PHE A 60 13.69 -3.39 -4.89
C PHE A 60 14.55 -4.41 -5.66
N PRO A 61 14.25 -5.71 -5.55
CA PRO A 61 13.18 -6.27 -4.72
C PRO A 61 13.55 -6.33 -3.23
N CYS A 62 12.55 -6.26 -2.35
CA CYS A 62 12.72 -6.41 -0.90
C CYS A 62 11.69 -7.36 -0.29
N ASP A 63 12.04 -7.96 0.85
CA ASP A 63 11.16 -8.87 1.57
C ASP A 63 10.47 -8.15 2.73
N PHE A 64 9.16 -8.25 2.81
CA PHE A 64 8.37 -7.83 3.96
C PHE A 64 8.00 -9.03 4.80
N ARG A 65 8.20 -8.90 6.12
CA ARG A 65 7.79 -9.88 7.11
C ARG A 65 7.17 -9.16 8.29
N PHE A 66 5.90 -9.46 8.54
CA PHE A 66 5.17 -9.00 9.71
C PHE A 66 4.83 -10.19 10.60
N ASP A 67 5.33 -10.19 11.83
CA ASP A 67 5.11 -11.26 12.81
C ASP A 67 4.78 -10.74 14.22
N TYR A 68 4.29 -9.50 14.32
CA TYR A 68 3.88 -8.87 15.58
C TYR A 68 2.76 -9.66 16.28
N TYR A 69 1.72 -10.06 15.54
CA TYR A 69 0.67 -10.94 16.05
C TYR A 69 0.98 -12.39 15.66
N SER A 70 1.04 -13.29 16.64
CA SER A 70 1.40 -14.70 16.42
C SER A 70 0.45 -15.45 15.50
N ASP A 71 -0.81 -15.03 15.42
CA ASP A 71 -1.87 -15.58 14.57
C ASP A 71 -2.05 -14.81 13.24
N ALA A 72 -1.27 -13.75 13.02
CA ALA A 72 -1.43 -12.87 11.85
C ALA A 72 -0.11 -12.68 11.08
N LEU A 73 0.71 -13.73 10.98
CA LEU A 73 1.95 -13.70 10.19
C LEU A 73 1.66 -13.36 8.72
N VAL A 74 2.42 -12.43 8.15
CA VAL A 74 2.37 -12.10 6.72
C VAL A 74 3.77 -11.99 6.17
N ARG A 75 4.01 -12.61 5.01
CA ARG A 75 5.26 -12.48 4.27
C ARG A 75 4.99 -12.30 2.79
N PHE A 76 5.78 -11.47 2.13
CA PHE A 76 5.78 -11.35 0.68
C PHE A 76 7.05 -10.64 0.23
N LYS A 77 7.39 -10.81 -1.04
CA LYS A 77 8.46 -10.07 -1.71
C LYS A 77 7.83 -8.93 -2.51
N ALA A 78 8.17 -7.69 -2.20
CA ALA A 78 7.82 -6.55 -3.04
C ALA A 78 8.82 -6.44 -4.20
N THR A 79 8.31 -6.43 -5.42
CA THR A 79 9.14 -6.41 -6.64
C THR A 79 9.21 -5.04 -7.28
N TYR A 80 8.22 -4.18 -7.02
CA TYR A 80 8.13 -2.85 -7.60
C TYR A 80 7.26 -1.94 -6.71
N ALA A 81 7.62 -0.67 -6.59
CA ALA A 81 6.81 0.37 -5.96
C ALA A 81 6.20 1.31 -7.00
N PHE A 82 4.93 1.64 -6.83
CA PHE A 82 4.23 2.57 -7.69
C PHE A 82 4.43 4.01 -7.23
N SER A 83 4.76 4.88 -8.17
CA SER A 83 4.71 6.34 -7.98
C SER A 83 3.34 6.88 -8.38
N TYR A 84 3.00 8.08 -7.89
CA TYR A 84 1.76 8.75 -8.31
C TYR A 84 1.77 9.14 -9.77
N VAL A 85 0.59 9.14 -10.37
CA VAL A 85 0.40 9.81 -11.66
C VAL A 85 0.46 11.33 -11.49
N LYS A 86 1.07 12.00 -12.46
CA LYS A 86 1.17 13.46 -12.50
C LYS A 86 -0.22 14.10 -12.38
N ASN A 87 -0.36 15.09 -11.51
CA ASN A 87 -1.62 15.79 -11.19
C ASN A 87 -2.70 14.93 -10.50
N ALA A 88 -2.37 13.76 -9.95
CA ALA A 88 -3.30 13.07 -9.06
C ALA A 88 -3.73 14.01 -7.91
N LYS A 89 -4.98 13.88 -7.44
CA LYS A 89 -5.49 14.66 -6.31
C LYS A 89 -4.75 14.22 -5.04
N LYS A 90 -3.65 14.88 -4.72
CA LYS A 90 -2.83 14.58 -3.53
C LYS A 90 -3.58 15.11 -2.29
N ARG A 91 -3.86 14.22 -1.32
CA ARG A 91 -4.42 14.62 -0.01
C ARG A 91 -3.35 15.00 1.01
N ALA A 92 -2.09 14.64 0.78
CA ALA A 92 -0.99 15.04 1.64
C ALA A 92 -0.65 16.53 1.45
N VAL A 93 -0.92 17.37 2.46
CA VAL A 93 -0.50 18.77 2.47
C VAL A 93 1.02 18.83 2.64
N GLY A 94 1.74 19.41 1.67
CA GLY A 94 3.18 19.68 1.76
C GLY A 94 4.11 18.79 0.93
N TYR A 95 3.59 17.80 0.21
CA TYR A 95 4.44 16.90 -0.60
C TYR A 95 4.51 17.34 -2.07
N VAL A 96 5.63 17.98 -2.41
CA VAL A 96 6.00 18.39 -3.77
C VAL A 96 6.36 17.14 -4.59
N ASP A 97 6.17 17.25 -5.90
CA ASP A 97 6.19 16.18 -6.90
C ASP A 97 7.61 15.66 -7.21
N ASP A 98 8.27 15.00 -6.24
CA ASP A 98 9.71 14.67 -6.32
C ASP A 98 10.05 13.15 -6.29
N ASN A 99 9.35 12.29 -7.05
CA ASN A 99 9.53 10.82 -7.07
C ASN A 99 9.02 10.05 -5.83
N HIS A 100 7.93 10.50 -5.22
CA HIS A 100 7.42 9.94 -3.97
C HIS A 100 6.45 8.76 -4.19
N TYR A 101 6.78 7.58 -3.67
CA TYR A 101 5.89 6.41 -3.59
C TYR A 101 4.76 6.56 -2.55
N ARG A 102 4.79 7.63 -1.75
CA ARG A 102 3.98 7.85 -0.54
C ARG A 102 2.80 8.83 -0.72
N THR A 103 1.63 8.48 -0.20
CA THR A 103 0.44 9.35 -0.07
C THR A 103 -0.09 9.22 1.35
N VAL A 104 -1.14 9.94 1.67
CA VAL A 104 -1.72 10.00 2.99
C VAL A 104 -3.22 9.74 2.89
N ALA A 105 -3.72 8.82 3.70
CA ALA A 105 -5.14 8.60 3.90
C ALA A 105 -5.74 9.70 4.80
N ASN A 106 -7.06 9.83 4.85
CA ASN A 106 -7.78 10.88 5.58
C ASN A 106 -7.48 10.88 7.08
N ASN A 107 -7.09 9.73 7.62
CA ASN A 107 -6.70 9.56 9.01
C ASN A 107 -5.25 9.98 9.31
N GLY A 108 -4.47 10.35 8.29
CA GLY A 108 -3.07 10.77 8.42
C GLY A 108 -2.06 9.66 8.10
N ASP A 109 -2.50 8.42 7.89
CA ASP A 109 -1.61 7.29 7.67
C ASP A 109 -0.95 7.36 6.29
N VAL A 110 0.35 7.06 6.25
CA VAL A 110 1.16 6.98 5.03
C VAL A 110 0.82 5.70 4.27
N CYS A 111 0.61 5.83 2.97
CA CYS A 111 0.27 4.76 2.06
C CYS A 111 1.36 4.56 1.00
N MET A 112 1.78 3.31 0.76
CA MET A 112 2.68 2.91 -0.33
C MET A 112 2.15 1.66 -1.03
N LEU A 113 2.16 1.66 -2.36
CA LEU A 113 1.64 0.57 -3.18
C LEU A 113 2.75 -0.19 -3.90
N PHE A 114 2.69 -1.52 -3.81
CA PHE A 114 3.69 -2.41 -4.39
C PHE A 114 3.06 -3.52 -5.23
N THR A 115 3.79 -3.99 -6.25
CA THR A 115 3.60 -5.34 -6.79
C THR A 115 4.28 -6.33 -5.85
N ILE A 116 3.62 -7.45 -5.55
CA ILE A 116 4.11 -8.45 -4.60
C ILE A 116 4.09 -9.87 -5.16
N GLU A 117 5.02 -10.70 -4.68
CA GLU A 117 5.13 -12.12 -4.99
C GLU A 117 5.24 -12.95 -3.70
N GLY A 118 4.92 -14.25 -3.78
CA GLY A 118 5.12 -15.17 -2.66
C GLY A 118 4.32 -14.83 -1.40
N LEU A 119 3.11 -14.28 -1.55
CA LEU A 119 2.26 -13.88 -0.42
C LEU A 119 1.88 -15.10 0.44
N GLU A 120 2.35 -15.11 1.68
CA GLU A 120 1.99 -16.04 2.76
C GLU A 120 1.15 -15.28 3.79
N LEU A 121 -0.02 -15.84 4.18
CA LEU A 121 -1.03 -15.20 5.04
C LEU A 121 -1.40 -16.03 6.26
#